data_AF-X1TXM0-F1
#
_entry.id   AF-X1TXM0-F1
#
_cell.length_a   1.000
_cell.length_b   1.000
_cell.length_c   1.000
_cell.angle_alpha   90.00
_cell.angle_beta   90.00
_cell.angle_gamma   90.00
#
_symmetry.space_group_name_H-M   'P 1'
#
loop_
_entity.id
_entity.type
_entity.pdbx_description
1 polymer ?
#
loop_
_entity_poly.entity_id
_entity_poly.type
_entity_poly.pdbx_seq_one_letter_code
_entity_poly.pdbx_strand_id
1 'polypeptide(L)' 'MKDSPSPRQFATTHWSLVGGALTDEASQTRAREALEELCRTYWYPLYAFVRSRGYSAT' A
#
# COMPACT_ATOMS: atom_id res chain seq x y z
N MET A 1 20.76 -0.45 9.68
CA MET A 1 20.08 -1.76 9.85
C MET A 1 18.69 -1.58 9.25
N LYS A 2 18.45 -2.03 8.01
CA LYS A 2 17.13 -1.93 7.38
C LYS A 2 16.28 -3.04 8.00
N ASP A 3 15.36 -2.67 8.87
CA ASP A 3 14.31 -3.57 9.33
C ASP A 3 13.44 -3.87 8.10
N SER A 4 13.65 -5.02 7.48
CA SER A 4 12.81 -5.49 6.39
C SER A 4 11.57 -6.07 7.04
N PRO A 5 10.39 -5.41 6.93
CA PRO A 5 9.19 -5.92 7.55
C PRO A 5 8.94 -7.34 7.02
N SER A 6 8.65 -8.27 7.94
CA SER A 6 8.23 -9.60 7.53
C SER A 6 7.02 -9.48 6.62
N PRO A 7 6.85 -10.34 5.61
CA PRO A 7 5.89 -10.10 4.53
C PRO A 7 4.44 -9.95 5.03
N ARG A 8 4.11 -10.43 6.22
CA ARG A 8 2.80 -10.24 6.87
C ARG A 8 2.61 -8.94 7.66
N GLN A 9 3.67 -8.17 7.91
CA GLN A 9 3.59 -6.94 8.66
C GLN A 9 3.32 -5.77 7.73
N PHE A 10 2.38 -4.92 8.13
CA PHE A 10 2.20 -3.63 7.49
C PHE A 10 3.44 -2.78 7.77
N ALA A 11 4.16 -2.40 6.72
CA ALA A 11 5.20 -1.39 6.83
C ALA A 11 4.60 -0.09 7.39
N THR A 12 5.38 0.66 8.18
CA THR A 12 4.99 1.99 8.68
C THR A 12 4.40 2.80 7.54
N THR A 13 3.20 3.34 7.74
CA THR A 13 2.48 4.09 6.71
C THR A 13 3.33 5.25 6.21
N HIS A 14 3.73 5.20 4.93
CA HIS A 14 4.41 6.29 4.26
C HIS A 14 3.40 7.38 3.90
N TRP A 15 3.10 8.27 4.85
CA TRP A 15 2.12 9.36 4.67
C TRP A 15 2.43 10.27 3.49
N SER A 16 3.71 10.46 3.14
CA SER A 16 4.12 11.22 1.95
C SER A 16 3.64 10.57 0.65
N LEU A 17 3.60 9.24 0.59
CA LEU A 17 3.12 8.46 -0.56
C LEU A 17 1.59 8.57 -0.69
N VAL A 18 0.88 8.48 0.44
CA VAL A 18 -0.57 8.69 0.51
C VAL A 18 -0.94 10.12 0.09
N GLY A 19 -0.20 11.13 0.54
CA GLY A 19 -0.39 12.51 0.11
C GLY A 19 -0.12 12.73 -1.38
N GLY A 20 0.89 12.07 -1.95
CA GLY A 20 1.19 12.14 -3.38
C GLY A 20 0.10 11.51 -4.27
N ALA A 21 -0.59 10.49 -3.77
CA ALA A 21 -1.74 9.88 -4.44
C ALA A 21 -3.03 10.74 -4.34
N LEU A 22 -3.14 11.61 -3.34
CA LEU A 22 -4.27 12.51 -3.07
C LEU A 22 -4.08 13.91 -3.70
N THR A 23 -3.63 13.98 -4.95
CA THR A 23 -3.28 15.26 -5.60
C THR A 23 -4.17 15.59 -6.81
N ASP A 24 -4.23 16.88 -7.18
CA ASP A 24 -5.05 17.41 -8.27
C ASP A 24 -4.75 16.82 -9.67
N GLU A 25 -5.73 16.94 -10.58
CA GLU A 25 -5.69 16.49 -11.99
C GLU A 25 -4.38 16.86 -12.72
N ALA A 26 -3.80 18.03 -12.41
CA ALA A 26 -2.56 18.51 -13.03
C ALA A 26 -1.32 17.64 -12.71
N SER A 27 -1.38 16.77 -11.72
CA SER A 27 -0.31 15.85 -11.32
C SER A 27 -0.76 14.38 -11.31
N GLN A 28 -1.74 14.04 -12.15
CA GLN A 28 -2.26 12.66 -12.34
C GLN A 28 -1.16 11.60 -12.52
N THR A 29 -0.08 11.91 -13.25
CA THR A 29 1.02 10.95 -13.45
C THR A 29 1.71 10.60 -12.13
N ARG A 30 2.06 11.60 -11.30
CA ARG A 30 2.65 11.33 -9.98
C ARG A 30 1.67 10.65 -9.04
N ALA A 31 0.39 11.00 -9.12
CA ALA A 31 -0.64 10.34 -8.33
C ALA A 31 -0.73 8.85 -8.66
N ARG A 32 -0.69 8.50 -9.95
CA ARG A 32 -0.65 7.11 -10.40
C ARG A 32 0.59 6.36 -9.93
N GLU A 33 1.76 6.97 -10.05
CA GLU A 33 3.02 6.37 -9.57
C GLU A 33 2.98 6.11 -8.06
N ALA A 34 2.51 7.09 -7.29
CA ALA A 34 2.33 6.95 -5.85
C ALA A 34 1.32 5.85 -5.49
N LEU A 35 0.22 5.75 -6.25
CA LEU A 35 -0.78 4.69 -6.05
C LEU A 35 -0.24 3.30 -6.41
N GLU A 36 0.52 3.18 -7.49
CA GLU A 36 1.17 1.91 -7.89
C GLU A 36 2.14 1.43 -6.82
N GLU A 37 2.95 2.34 -6.27
CA GLU A 37 3.89 2.04 -5.20
C GLU A 37 3.18 1.65 -3.89
N LEU A 38 2.08 2.32 -3.55
CA LEU A 38 1.22 1.92 -2.42
C LEU A 38 0.66 0.51 -2.64
N CYS A 39 0.08 0.24 -3.81
CA CYS A 39 -0.46 -1.07 -4.14
C CYS A 39 0.62 -2.16 -4.07
N ARG A 40 1.82 -1.93 -4.64
CA ARG A 40 2.94 -2.88 -4.60
C ARG A 40 3.52 -3.10 -3.20
N THR A 41 3.53 -2.07 -2.36
CA THR A 41 4.04 -2.18 -1.00
C THR A 41 3.06 -2.94 -0.10
N TYR A 42 1.77 -2.65 -0.26
CA TYR A 42 0.75 -3.12 0.68
C TYR A 42 -0.05 -4.34 0.20
N TRP A 43 0.04 -4.78 -1.08
CA TRP A 43 -0.81 -5.88 -1.58
C TRP A 43 -0.67 -7.17 -0.77
N TYR A 44 0.57 -7.59 -0.45
CA TYR A 44 0.79 -8.87 0.22
C TYR A 44 0.35 -8.85 1.68
N PRO A 45 0.72 -7.84 2.52
CA PRO A 45 0.21 -7.78 3.89
C PRO A 45 -1.32 -7.59 3.93
N LEU A 46 -1.91 -6.83 3.01
CA LEU A 46 -3.38 -6.72 2.89
C LEU A 46 -4.01 -8.08 2.54
N TYR A 47 -3.49 -8.75 1.52
CA TYR A 47 -3.98 -10.07 1.10
C TYR A 47 -3.85 -11.10 2.23
N ALA A 48 -2.69 -11.19 2.87
CA ALA A 48 -2.44 -12.10 3.97
C ALA A 48 -3.36 -11.82 5.18
N PHE A 49 -3.63 -10.55 5.46
CA PHE A 49 -4.58 -10.14 6.50
C PHE A 49 -6.02 -10.54 6.16
N VAL A 50 -6.50 -10.23 4.96
CA VAL A 50 -7.85 -10.61 4.50
C VAL A 50 -8.01 -12.13 4.51
N ARG A 51 -7.02 -12.86 3.98
CA ARG A 51 -7.00 -14.33 3.92
C ARG A 51 -7.01 -14.97 5.31
N SER A 52 -6.32 -14.38 6.29
CA SER A 52 -6.26 -14.88 7.67
C SER A 52 -7.50 -14.58 8.49
N ARG A 53 -8.27 -13.53 8.13
CA ARG A 53 -9.55 -13.20 8.78
C ARG A 53 -10.74 -14.03 8.28
N GLY A 54 -10.54 -14.93 7.31
CA GLY A 54 -11.61 -15.79 6.82
C GLY A 54 -12.68 -15.05 6.02
N TYR A 55 -12.38 -13.85 5.50
CA TYR A 55 -13.22 -13.20 4.50
C TYR A 55 -13.13 -14.03 3.21
N SER A 56 -13.99 -15.04 3.08
CA SER A 56 -14.31 -15.60 1.78
C SER A 56 -14.95 -14.50 0.96
N ALA A 57 -14.54 -14.37 -0.31
CA ALA A 57 -15.29 -13.60 -1.29
C ALA A 57 -16.63 -14.31 -1.49
N THR A 58 -17.60 -13.99 -0.62
CA THR A 58 -19.01 -14.35 -0.78
C THR A 58 -19.65 -13.38 -1.75
#